data_AF-A0A5K3EGN8-F1
#
_entry.id   AF-A0A5K3EGN8-F1
#
_cell.length_a   1.000
_cell.length_b   1.000
_cell.length_c   1.000
_cell.angle_alpha   90.00
_cell.angle_beta   90.00
_cell.angle_gamma   90.00
#
_symmetry.space_group_name_H-M   'P 1'
#
loop_
_entity.id
_entity.type
_entity.pdbx_description
1 polymer ?
#
loop_
_entity_poly.entity_id
_entity_poly.type
_entity_poly.pdbx_seq_one_letter_code
_entity_poly.pdbx_strand_id
1 'polypeptide(L)'
;MPLLEDSLMILGSLMSNRYNVPFKKPIQEWVQKLSVTSEVLENWMRVQNLWVYLEAVFVGGDIAKQLPQEAKRFQTVDKAWVKVMDRARDNPGVIACCAGDGALTEILPRLLNQLEVCQKSLSGYLEKKRLKFPRFFFISDPVLLEILGQASDPTAIQPHLLAIFDNTKSVLFSDKSLDILAAFSSEGERLDMFKPVKCEGQVETWLTILLRTSRLSMHLSIQKASFLIMDPACELIEFFTAQLAQIGIIGLQIIWTMDATEALKEAKAEPKAMVKTNKHFLDVLNLLITETTKNLSSLQRTKFETLITIMVHQRDIFDD
;
A
#
# COMPACT_ATOMS: atom_id res chain seq x y z
N MET A 1 -14.04 32.82 9.27
CA MET A 1 -13.91 32.52 10.70
C MET A 1 -13.27 33.68 11.47
N PRO A 2 -12.04 34.17 11.17
CA PRO A 2 -11.38 35.17 12.03
C PRO A 2 -12.18 36.47 12.22
N LEU A 3 -12.71 37.03 11.12
CA LEU A 3 -13.53 38.25 11.17
C LEU A 3 -14.83 38.09 12.00
N LEU A 4 -15.39 36.88 12.04
CA LEU A 4 -16.62 36.58 12.75
C LEU A 4 -16.35 36.40 14.25
N GLU A 5 -15.25 35.73 14.60
CA GLU A 5 -14.76 35.60 15.98
C GLU A 5 -14.39 36.97 16.58
N ASP A 6 -13.68 37.81 15.82
CA ASP A 6 -13.36 39.18 16.22
C ASP A 6 -14.63 40.01 16.46
N SER A 7 -15.61 39.89 15.57
CA SER A 7 -16.89 40.60 15.70
C SER A 7 -17.69 40.12 16.92
N LEU A 8 -17.69 38.82 17.21
CA LEU A 8 -18.30 38.25 18.41
C LEU A 8 -17.59 38.71 19.69
N MET A 9 -16.26 38.80 19.69
CA MET A 9 -15.47 39.33 20.81
C MET A 9 -15.82 40.80 21.09
N ILE A 10 -15.90 41.62 20.04
CA ILE A 10 -16.29 43.04 20.15
C ILE A 10 -17.71 43.16 20.70
N LEU A 11 -18.67 42.41 20.17
CA LEU A 11 -20.05 42.43 20.67
C LEU A 11 -20.17 41.91 22.11
N GLY A 12 -19.36 40.92 22.49
CA GLY A 12 -19.25 40.45 23.87
C GLY A 12 -18.79 41.55 24.83
N SER A 13 -17.80 42.36 24.40
CA SER A 13 -17.34 43.52 25.18
C SER A 13 -18.40 44.64 25.26
N LEU A 14 -19.19 44.83 24.21
CA LEU A 14 -20.30 45.79 24.20
C LEU A 14 -21.47 45.31 25.09
N MET A 15 -21.71 44.01 25.17
CA MET A 15 -22.70 43.41 26.07
C MET A 15 -22.36 43.55 27.55
N SER A 16 -21.07 43.56 27.91
CA SER A 16 -20.61 43.75 29.29
C SER A 16 -20.47 45.23 29.69
N ASN A 17 -20.55 46.16 28.74
CA ASN A 17 -20.47 47.59 29.00
C ASN A 17 -21.74 48.14 29.66
N ARG A 18 -21.59 48.80 30.81
CA ARG A 18 -22.68 49.44 31.57
C ARG A 18 -23.51 50.47 30.81
N TYR A 19 -22.98 51.03 29.71
CA TYR A 19 -23.66 52.05 28.89
C TYR A 19 -24.44 51.46 27.70
N ASN A 20 -24.57 50.14 27.60
CA ASN A 20 -25.21 49.49 26.45
C ASN A 20 -26.75 49.54 26.44
N VAL A 21 -27.38 50.08 27.49
CA VAL A 21 -28.84 50.08 27.67
C VAL A 21 -29.63 50.48 26.41
N PRO A 22 -29.25 51.55 25.67
CA PRO A 22 -29.97 51.95 24.44
C PRO A 22 -29.82 50.96 23.27
N PHE A 23 -28.73 50.19 23.24
CA PHE A 23 -28.36 49.29 22.15
C PHE A 23 -28.44 47.81 22.52
N LYS A 24 -28.89 47.49 23.74
CA LYS A 24 -28.87 46.12 24.29
C LYS A 24 -29.59 45.13 23.38
N LYS A 25 -30.76 45.48 22.87
CA LYS A 25 -31.56 44.63 21.97
C LYS A 25 -30.84 44.38 20.63
N PRO A 26 -30.40 45.42 19.87
CA PRO A 26 -29.57 45.22 18.68
C PRO A 26 -28.31 44.40 18.92
N ILE A 27 -27.59 44.64 20.02
CA ILE A 27 -26.36 43.89 20.33
C ILE A 27 -26.70 42.41 20.56
N GLN A 28 -27.74 42.09 21.33
CA GLN A 28 -28.19 40.71 21.55
C GLN A 28 -28.59 40.01 20.24
N GLU A 29 -29.32 40.70 19.36
CA GLU A 29 -29.71 40.16 18.04
C GLU A 29 -28.48 39.86 17.17
N TRP A 30 -27.48 40.74 17.16
CA TRP A 30 -26.24 40.52 16.40
C TRP A 30 -25.38 39.41 16.99
N VAL A 31 -25.28 39.32 18.32
CA VAL A 31 -24.61 38.20 18.99
C VAL A 31 -25.27 36.88 18.58
N GLN A 32 -26.60 36.79 18.64
CA GLN A 32 -27.32 35.58 18.26
C GLN A 32 -27.08 35.24 16.77
N LYS A 33 -27.23 36.20 15.86
CA LYS A 33 -27.02 35.99 14.42
C LYS A 33 -25.61 35.51 14.11
N LEU A 34 -24.59 36.15 14.70
CA LEU A 34 -23.19 35.78 14.44
C LEU A 34 -22.83 34.45 15.09
N SER A 35 -23.32 34.14 16.29
CA SER A 35 -23.10 32.84 16.92
C SER A 35 -23.70 31.70 16.10
N VAL A 36 -24.96 31.85 15.66
CA VAL A 36 -25.62 30.88 14.75
C VAL A 36 -24.84 30.74 13.45
N THR A 37 -24.38 31.86 12.88
CA THR A 37 -23.58 31.85 11.66
C THR A 37 -22.26 31.08 11.86
N SER A 38 -21.58 31.25 12.99
CA SER A 38 -20.37 30.49 13.32
C SER A 38 -20.63 28.99 13.35
N GLU A 39 -21.64 28.57 14.12
CA GLU A 39 -21.99 27.16 14.30
C GLU A 39 -22.40 26.50 12.97
N VAL A 40 -23.16 27.21 12.15
CA VAL A 40 -23.56 26.74 10.82
C VAL A 40 -22.33 26.57 9.92
N LEU A 41 -21.41 27.53 9.89
CA LEU A 41 -20.20 27.44 9.06
C LEU A 41 -19.26 26.32 9.51
N GLU A 42 -19.10 26.10 10.82
CA GLU A 42 -18.31 24.99 11.35
C GLU A 42 -18.90 23.63 10.94
N ASN A 43 -20.21 23.45 11.14
CA ASN A 43 -20.89 22.23 10.71
C ASN A 43 -20.86 22.06 9.19
N TRP A 44 -20.99 23.15 8.43
CA TRP A 44 -20.89 23.15 6.97
C TRP A 44 -19.55 22.60 6.52
N MET A 45 -18.45 23.10 7.08
CA MET A 45 -17.10 22.63 6.73
C MET A 45 -16.92 21.15 7.07
N ARG A 46 -17.44 20.69 8.23
CA ARG A 46 -17.39 19.27 8.60
C ARG A 46 -18.18 18.39 7.63
N VAL A 47 -19.40 18.79 7.29
CA VAL A 47 -20.24 18.08 6.31
C VAL A 47 -19.56 18.04 4.95
N GLN A 48 -19.03 19.17 4.47
CA GLN A 48 -18.35 19.26 3.18
C GLN A 48 -17.15 18.30 3.12
N ASN A 49 -16.26 18.35 4.11
CA ASN A 49 -15.06 17.51 4.13
C ASN A 49 -15.41 16.02 4.13
N LEU A 50 -16.39 15.62 4.95
CA LEU A 50 -16.80 14.22 5.04
C LEU A 50 -17.60 13.76 3.82
N TRP A 51 -18.39 14.65 3.23
CA TRP A 51 -19.12 14.38 1.99
C TRP A 51 -18.16 14.17 0.81
N VAL A 52 -17.16 15.03 0.61
CA VAL A 52 -16.15 14.87 -0.47
C VAL A 52 -15.42 13.54 -0.36
N TYR A 53 -15.04 13.15 0.86
CA TYR A 53 -14.39 11.86 1.10
C TYR A 53 -15.30 10.67 0.76
N LEU A 54 -16.56 10.70 1.21
CA LEU A 54 -17.51 9.60 0.98
C LEU A 54 -18.04 9.58 -0.45
N GLU A 55 -18.08 10.71 -1.15
CA GLU A 55 -18.42 10.81 -2.57
C GLU A 55 -17.45 9.96 -3.39
N ALA A 56 -16.15 10.16 -3.20
CA ALA A 56 -15.11 9.40 -3.90
C ALA A 56 -15.20 7.87 -3.65
N VAL A 57 -15.78 7.46 -2.52
CA VAL A 57 -15.94 6.03 -2.16
C VAL A 57 -17.22 5.43 -2.72
N PHE A 58 -18.34 6.16 -2.64
CA PHE A 58 -19.67 5.63 -2.97
C PHE A 58 -20.16 5.98 -4.38
N VAL A 59 -19.54 6.95 -5.06
CA VAL A 59 -19.88 7.33 -6.44
C VAL A 59 -18.90 6.64 -7.39
N GLY A 60 -19.36 5.54 -8.01
CA GLY A 60 -18.64 4.89 -9.13
C GLY A 60 -17.72 3.73 -8.75
N GLY A 61 -17.53 3.40 -7.46
CA GLY A 61 -16.68 2.31 -7.00
C GLY A 61 -17.41 1.01 -6.65
N ASP A 62 -16.69 -0.11 -6.64
CA ASP A 62 -17.21 -1.43 -6.22
C ASP A 62 -17.58 -1.50 -4.74
N ILE A 63 -17.05 -0.58 -3.92
CA ILE A 63 -17.37 -0.48 -2.49
C ILE A 63 -18.86 -0.21 -2.29
N ALA A 64 -19.50 0.59 -3.15
CA ALA A 64 -20.95 0.83 -3.08
C ALA A 64 -21.78 -0.45 -3.22
N LYS A 65 -21.29 -1.44 -4.00
CA LYS A 65 -21.92 -2.76 -4.13
C LYS A 65 -21.74 -3.61 -2.87
N GLN A 66 -20.63 -3.42 -2.16
CA GLN A 66 -20.33 -4.13 -0.91
C GLN A 66 -21.06 -3.54 0.31
N LEU A 67 -21.39 -2.24 0.26
CA LEU A 67 -22.08 -1.50 1.33
C LEU A 67 -23.35 -0.80 0.79
N PRO A 68 -24.37 -1.56 0.34
CA PRO A 68 -25.52 -1.00 -0.37
C PRO A 68 -26.42 -0.12 0.52
N GLN A 69 -26.49 -0.41 1.83
CA GLN A 69 -27.29 0.38 2.77
C GLN A 69 -26.67 1.76 2.98
N GLU A 70 -25.35 1.79 3.18
CA GLU A 70 -24.56 3.01 3.32
C GLU A 70 -24.55 3.81 2.01
N ALA A 71 -24.44 3.15 0.86
CA ALA A 71 -24.53 3.82 -0.44
C ALA A 71 -25.88 4.52 -0.64
N LYS A 72 -26.99 3.85 -0.30
CA LYS A 72 -28.35 4.44 -0.35
C LYS A 72 -28.50 5.61 0.63
N ARG A 73 -27.92 5.49 1.83
CA ARG A 73 -27.88 6.57 2.83
C ARG A 73 -27.11 7.76 2.29
N PHE A 74 -25.91 7.54 1.75
CA PHE A 74 -25.07 8.56 1.16
C PHE A 74 -25.79 9.28 0.00
N GLN A 75 -26.44 8.56 -0.92
CA GLN A 75 -27.23 9.19 -2.00
C GLN A 75 -28.36 10.10 -1.49
N THR A 76 -28.93 9.79 -0.34
CA THR A 76 -29.97 10.63 0.28
C THR A 76 -29.35 11.91 0.84
N VAL A 77 -28.20 11.78 1.50
CA VAL A 77 -27.41 12.91 2.02
C VAL A 77 -26.91 13.79 0.87
N ASP A 78 -26.39 13.20 -0.19
CA ASP A 78 -25.88 13.85 -1.38
C ASP A 78 -26.92 14.79 -2.01
N LYS A 79 -28.12 14.28 -2.29
CA LYS A 79 -29.24 15.10 -2.80
C LYS A 79 -29.63 16.25 -1.87
N ALA A 80 -29.54 16.05 -0.55
CA ALA A 80 -29.84 17.09 0.42
C ALA A 80 -28.72 18.13 0.50
N TRP A 81 -27.47 17.69 0.41
CA TRP A 81 -26.28 18.55 0.40
C TRP A 81 -26.25 19.44 -0.84
N VAL A 82 -26.51 18.90 -2.03
CA VAL A 82 -26.59 19.68 -3.28
C VAL A 82 -27.64 20.79 -3.17
N LYS A 83 -28.82 20.51 -2.60
CA LYS A 83 -29.85 21.54 -2.35
C LYS A 83 -29.39 22.64 -1.38
N VAL A 84 -28.61 22.26 -0.35
CA VAL A 84 -28.01 23.23 0.58
C VAL A 84 -27.00 24.12 -0.15
N MET A 85 -26.16 23.54 -1.02
CA MET A 85 -25.19 24.28 -1.84
C MET A 85 -25.88 25.23 -2.84
N ASP A 86 -26.94 24.79 -3.51
CA ASP A 86 -27.73 25.62 -4.42
C ASP A 86 -28.39 26.78 -3.70
N ARG A 87 -28.98 26.51 -2.52
CA ARG A 87 -29.55 27.56 -1.68
C ARG A 87 -28.52 28.62 -1.27
N ALA A 88 -27.29 28.22 -0.92
CA ALA A 88 -26.23 29.16 -0.57
C ALA A 88 -25.72 29.95 -1.77
N ARG A 89 -25.72 29.35 -2.96
CA ARG A 89 -25.43 30.04 -4.22
C ARG A 89 -26.43 31.17 -4.49
N ASP A 90 -27.72 30.91 -4.25
CA ASP A 90 -28.80 31.87 -4.46
C ASP A 90 -28.86 32.96 -3.38
N ASN A 91 -28.25 32.72 -2.20
CA ASN A 91 -28.23 33.64 -1.07
C ASN A 91 -26.78 33.99 -0.67
N PRO A 92 -26.10 34.92 -1.38
CA PRO A 92 -24.68 35.19 -1.17
C PRO A 92 -24.36 35.87 0.18
N GLY A 93 -25.37 36.41 0.88
CA GLY A 93 -25.19 36.99 2.21
C GLY A 93 -25.03 35.92 3.28
N VAL A 94 -23.80 35.72 3.81
CA VAL A 94 -23.47 34.71 4.83
C VAL A 94 -24.44 34.71 6.02
N ILE A 95 -24.73 35.87 6.61
CA ILE A 95 -25.61 35.95 7.79
C ILE A 95 -27.06 35.60 7.42
N ALA A 96 -27.53 36.03 6.23
CA ALA A 96 -28.88 35.73 5.78
C ALA A 96 -29.05 34.25 5.40
N CYS A 97 -28.00 33.66 4.81
CA CYS A 97 -27.95 32.22 4.50
C CYS A 97 -27.98 31.39 5.79
N CYS A 98 -27.10 31.69 6.74
CA CYS A 98 -26.91 30.88 7.95
C CYS A 98 -27.97 31.12 9.04
N ALA A 99 -28.35 32.38 9.29
CA ALA A 99 -29.23 32.77 10.39
C ALA A 99 -30.61 33.29 9.94
N GLY A 100 -30.97 33.10 8.66
CA GLY A 100 -32.22 33.64 8.08
C GLY A 100 -33.48 32.91 8.54
N ASP A 101 -33.66 31.66 8.13
CA ASP A 101 -34.85 30.85 8.43
C ASP A 101 -34.59 29.71 9.44
N GLY A 102 -33.35 29.57 9.93
CA GLY A 102 -32.94 28.51 10.86
C GLY A 102 -32.96 27.09 10.27
N ALA A 103 -33.14 26.91 8.96
CA ALA A 103 -33.18 25.56 8.40
C ALA A 103 -31.80 24.87 8.43
N LEU A 104 -30.72 25.63 8.20
CA LEU A 104 -29.36 25.09 8.19
C LEU A 104 -28.89 24.60 9.56
N THR A 105 -29.36 25.21 10.64
CA THR A 105 -29.06 24.76 12.01
C THR A 105 -29.65 23.39 12.34
N GLU A 106 -30.71 22.96 11.64
CA GLU A 106 -31.27 21.61 11.81
C GLU A 106 -30.76 20.62 10.75
N ILE A 107 -30.63 21.08 9.50
CA ILE A 107 -30.24 20.23 8.37
C ILE A 107 -28.78 19.78 8.50
N LEU A 108 -27.84 20.69 8.77
CA LEU A 108 -26.41 20.35 8.75
C LEU A 108 -26.03 19.32 9.82
N PRO A 109 -26.45 19.43 11.09
CA PRO A 109 -26.17 18.39 12.09
C PRO A 109 -26.80 17.05 11.71
N ARG A 110 -27.99 17.06 11.08
CA ARG A 110 -28.62 15.82 10.59
C ARG A 110 -27.81 15.18 9.47
N LEU A 111 -27.33 15.95 8.48
CA LEU A 111 -26.48 15.44 7.41
C LEU A 111 -25.16 14.91 7.97
N LEU A 112 -24.52 15.65 8.88
CA LEU A 112 -23.28 15.24 9.55
C LEU A 112 -23.44 13.89 10.25
N ASN A 113 -24.50 13.73 11.06
CA ASN A 113 -24.78 12.46 11.73
C ASN A 113 -24.95 11.29 10.75
N GLN A 114 -25.59 11.51 9.60
CA GLN A 114 -25.74 10.47 8.58
C GLN A 114 -24.40 10.11 7.93
N LEU A 115 -23.55 11.10 7.66
CA LEU A 115 -22.21 10.91 7.11
C LEU A 115 -21.30 10.18 8.11
N GLU A 116 -21.34 10.53 9.38
CA GLU A 116 -20.55 9.87 10.44
C GLU A 116 -20.95 8.40 10.60
N VAL A 117 -22.24 8.07 10.44
CA VAL A 117 -22.69 6.66 10.40
C VAL A 117 -22.10 5.93 9.18
N CYS A 118 -22.14 6.54 7.98
CA CYS A 118 -21.51 5.96 6.79
C CYS A 118 -20.01 5.75 6.99
N GLN A 119 -19.31 6.74 7.55
CA GLN A 119 -17.88 6.67 7.84
C GLN A 119 -17.56 5.52 8.80
N LYS A 120 -18.32 5.39 9.90
CA LYS A 120 -18.12 4.32 10.88
C LYS A 120 -18.31 2.92 10.26
N SER A 121 -19.34 2.75 9.43
CA SER A 121 -19.55 1.51 8.68
C SER A 121 -18.39 1.23 7.71
N LEU A 122 -17.90 2.25 7.00
CA LEU A 122 -16.76 2.14 6.10
C LEU A 122 -15.49 1.72 6.84
N SER A 123 -15.16 2.37 7.97
CA SER A 123 -14.01 2.00 8.79
C SER A 123 -14.10 0.54 9.27
N GLY A 124 -15.28 0.11 9.73
CA GLY A 124 -15.51 -1.28 10.12
C GLY A 124 -15.37 -2.27 8.95
N TYR A 125 -15.75 -1.86 7.74
CA TYR A 125 -15.55 -2.65 6.53
C TYR A 125 -14.07 -2.78 6.16
N LEU A 126 -13.31 -1.68 6.18
CA LEU A 126 -11.87 -1.69 5.91
C LEU A 126 -11.12 -2.58 6.91
N GLU A 127 -11.48 -2.51 8.19
CA GLU A 127 -10.86 -3.36 9.22
C GLU A 127 -11.11 -4.85 8.96
N LYS A 128 -12.34 -5.24 8.57
CA LYS A 128 -12.62 -6.62 8.17
C LYS A 128 -11.78 -7.06 6.98
N LYS A 129 -11.51 -6.16 6.02
CA LYS A 129 -10.64 -6.44 4.87
C LYS A 129 -9.19 -6.62 5.29
N ARG A 130 -8.69 -5.79 6.22
CA ARG A 130 -7.35 -5.93 6.80
C ARG A 130 -7.16 -7.26 7.52
N LEU A 131 -8.13 -7.71 8.29
CA LEU A 131 -8.05 -9.00 8.99
C LEU A 131 -7.97 -10.19 8.03
N LYS A 132 -8.59 -10.11 6.85
CA LYS A 132 -8.51 -11.16 5.83
C LYS A 132 -7.18 -11.17 5.08
N PHE A 133 -6.61 -10.00 4.80
CA PHE A 133 -5.28 -9.87 4.20
C PHE A 133 -4.44 -8.87 5.01
N PRO A 134 -3.68 -9.35 6.02
CA PRO A 134 -2.96 -8.50 6.97
C PRO A 134 -1.95 -7.53 6.35
N ARG A 135 -1.54 -7.71 5.10
CA ARG A 135 -0.67 -6.75 4.40
C ARG A 135 -1.35 -5.40 4.15
N PHE A 136 -2.68 -5.32 4.21
CA PHE A 136 -3.40 -4.05 4.18
C PHE A 136 -3.20 -3.18 5.44
N PHE A 137 -2.56 -3.69 6.50
CA PHE A 137 -2.13 -2.86 7.63
C PHE A 137 -0.93 -1.95 7.28
N PHE A 138 -0.19 -2.24 6.20
CA PHE A 138 0.96 -1.42 5.76
C PHE A 138 0.59 -0.24 4.87
N ILE A 139 -0.68 -0.11 4.47
CA ILE A 139 -1.16 0.94 3.59
C ILE A 139 -2.21 1.82 4.28
N SER A 140 -2.27 3.08 3.87
CA SER A 140 -3.25 4.05 4.38
C SER A 140 -4.66 3.75 3.86
N ASP A 141 -5.68 4.29 4.56
CA ASP A 141 -7.08 4.14 4.16
C ASP A 141 -7.34 4.58 2.70
N PRO A 142 -6.82 5.72 2.20
CA PRO A 142 -7.02 6.12 0.79
C PRO A 142 -6.50 5.07 -0.20
N VAL A 143 -5.29 4.55 0.01
CA VAL A 143 -4.69 3.54 -0.88
C VAL A 143 -5.48 2.24 -0.83
N LEU A 144 -5.95 1.83 0.35
CA LEU A 144 -6.81 0.65 0.49
C LEU A 144 -8.15 0.84 -0.24
N LEU A 145 -8.71 2.04 -0.18
CA LEU A 145 -9.96 2.38 -0.89
C LEU A 145 -9.77 2.39 -2.41
N GLU A 146 -8.63 2.86 -2.93
CA GLU A 146 -8.30 2.77 -4.35
C GLU A 146 -8.27 1.31 -4.83
N ILE A 147 -7.59 0.43 -4.09
CA ILE A 147 -7.53 -1.01 -4.37
C ILE A 147 -8.92 -1.65 -4.35
N LEU A 148 -9.72 -1.36 -3.32
CA LEU A 148 -11.05 -1.97 -3.15
C LEU A 148 -12.11 -1.34 -4.06
N GLY A 149 -11.91 -0.10 -4.49
CA GLY A 149 -12.81 0.64 -5.38
C GLY A 149 -12.79 0.10 -6.81
N GLN A 150 -11.65 -0.48 -7.24
CA GLN A 150 -11.44 -1.07 -8.56
C GLN A 150 -11.38 -2.60 -8.51
N ALA A 151 -12.03 -3.22 -7.54
CA ALA A 151 -11.96 -4.67 -7.30
C ALA A 151 -12.40 -5.54 -8.51
N SER A 152 -13.23 -5.01 -9.41
CA SER A 152 -13.67 -5.68 -10.65
C SER A 152 -12.60 -5.74 -11.73
N ASP A 153 -11.57 -4.89 -11.67
CA ASP A 153 -10.43 -4.91 -12.59
C ASP A 153 -9.16 -5.35 -11.84
N PRO A 154 -8.73 -6.62 -11.97
CA PRO A 154 -7.53 -7.12 -11.33
C PRO A 154 -6.26 -6.36 -11.73
N THR A 155 -6.22 -5.73 -12.90
CA THR A 155 -5.01 -5.05 -13.40
C THR A 155 -4.73 -3.74 -12.67
N ALA A 156 -5.76 -3.14 -12.06
CA ALA A 156 -5.66 -1.94 -11.24
C ALA A 156 -4.75 -2.10 -10.01
N ILE A 157 -4.42 -3.33 -9.59
CA ILE A 157 -3.56 -3.57 -8.43
C ILE A 157 -2.09 -3.21 -8.67
N GLN A 158 -1.64 -3.20 -9.93
CA GLN A 158 -0.24 -3.04 -10.33
C GLN A 158 0.51 -1.91 -9.59
N PRO A 159 0.01 -0.66 -9.55
CA PRO A 159 0.70 0.44 -8.86
C PRO A 159 0.82 0.25 -7.34
N HIS A 160 -0.01 -0.61 -6.74
CA HIS A 160 -0.06 -0.83 -5.30
C HIS A 160 0.74 -2.05 -4.84
N LEU A 161 1.22 -2.91 -5.75
CA LEU A 161 1.87 -4.17 -5.38
C LEU A 161 3.09 -3.97 -4.48
N LEU A 162 3.95 -2.97 -4.75
CA LEU A 162 5.11 -2.67 -3.90
C LEU A 162 4.72 -2.18 -2.50
N ALA A 163 3.52 -1.63 -2.32
CA ALA A 163 3.05 -1.18 -1.02
C ALA A 163 2.58 -2.36 -0.13
N ILE A 164 2.18 -3.48 -0.74
CA ILE A 164 1.67 -4.67 -0.03
C ILE A 164 2.60 -5.89 -0.18
N PHE A 165 3.61 -5.84 -1.04
CA PHE A 165 4.65 -6.86 -1.24
C PHE A 165 6.04 -6.25 -1.21
N ASP A 166 7.00 -6.91 -0.55
CA ASP A 166 8.37 -6.41 -0.39
C ASP A 166 9.04 -6.07 -1.73
N ASN A 167 9.11 -7.02 -2.65
CA ASN A 167 9.74 -6.82 -3.95
C ASN A 167 8.97 -7.50 -5.09
N THR A 168 7.65 -7.32 -5.10
CA THR A 168 6.81 -7.67 -6.26
C THR A 168 6.32 -6.36 -6.86
N LYS A 169 6.98 -5.91 -7.92
CA LYS A 169 6.70 -4.65 -8.59
C LYS A 169 5.49 -4.72 -9.50
N SER A 170 5.41 -5.80 -10.27
CA SER A 170 4.31 -6.06 -11.19
C SER A 170 4.08 -7.55 -11.36
N VAL A 171 2.93 -7.90 -11.92
CA VAL A 171 2.59 -9.26 -12.31
C VAL A 171 2.27 -9.32 -13.80
N LEU A 172 2.49 -10.49 -14.40
CA LEU A 172 2.10 -10.80 -15.77
C LEU A 172 0.70 -11.41 -15.76
N PHE A 173 -0.26 -10.73 -16.39
CA PHE A 173 -1.60 -11.26 -16.61
C PHE A 173 -1.67 -12.06 -17.91
N SER A 174 -2.48 -13.11 -17.92
CA SER A 174 -2.88 -13.85 -19.11
C SER A 174 -3.83 -13.02 -19.97
N ASP A 175 -3.55 -12.91 -21.28
CA ASP A 175 -4.39 -12.16 -22.24
C ASP A 175 -5.84 -12.66 -22.32
N LYS A 176 -6.09 -13.92 -21.95
CA LYS A 176 -7.40 -14.56 -22.09
C LYS A 176 -8.22 -14.61 -20.81
N SER A 177 -7.57 -14.83 -19.67
CA SER A 177 -8.24 -15.15 -18.40
C SER A 177 -7.98 -14.15 -17.28
N LEU A 178 -7.09 -13.17 -17.49
CA LEU A 178 -6.60 -12.27 -16.43
C LEU A 178 -6.03 -13.03 -15.21
N ASP A 179 -5.61 -14.28 -15.41
CA ASP A 179 -4.87 -15.04 -14.41
C ASP A 179 -3.44 -14.51 -14.34
N ILE A 180 -2.86 -14.46 -13.15
CA ILE A 180 -1.46 -14.09 -12.96
C ILE A 180 -0.57 -15.29 -13.26
N LEU A 181 0.34 -15.11 -14.22
CA LEU A 181 1.28 -16.13 -14.70
C LEU A 181 2.69 -15.98 -14.13
N ALA A 182 3.11 -14.75 -13.84
CA ALA A 182 4.44 -14.44 -13.33
C ALA A 182 4.43 -13.17 -12.46
N ALA A 183 5.45 -13.00 -11.65
CA ALA A 183 5.74 -11.78 -10.91
C ALA A 183 7.09 -11.21 -11.34
N PHE A 184 7.21 -9.88 -11.30
CA PHE A 184 8.44 -9.16 -11.59
C PHE A 184 8.94 -8.42 -10.36
N SER A 185 10.25 -8.45 -10.14
CA SER A 185 10.91 -7.67 -9.10
C SER A 185 11.16 -6.23 -9.54
N SER A 186 11.62 -5.38 -8.62
CA SER A 186 12.01 -4.00 -8.94
C SER A 186 13.21 -3.92 -9.89
N GLU A 187 14.08 -4.92 -9.83
CA GLU A 187 15.27 -5.12 -10.65
C GLU A 187 14.96 -5.71 -12.03
N GLY A 188 13.70 -6.10 -12.27
CA GLY A 188 13.25 -6.68 -13.53
C GLY A 188 13.41 -8.20 -13.62
N GLU A 189 13.69 -8.88 -12.51
CA GLU A 189 13.72 -10.34 -12.48
C GLU A 189 12.31 -10.92 -12.60
N ARG A 190 12.16 -12.00 -13.37
CA ARG A 190 10.88 -12.67 -13.60
C ARG A 190 10.80 -13.98 -12.84
N LEU A 191 9.82 -14.10 -11.95
CA LEU A 191 9.44 -15.34 -11.31
C LEU A 191 8.16 -15.89 -11.95
N ASP A 192 8.27 -17.02 -12.66
CA ASP A 192 7.08 -17.74 -13.13
C ASP A 192 6.33 -18.41 -11.98
N MET A 193 5.01 -18.28 -11.99
CA MET A 193 4.16 -18.95 -11.01
C MET A 193 4.09 -20.44 -11.35
N PHE A 194 4.27 -21.30 -10.35
CA PHE A 194 4.16 -22.75 -10.54
C PHE A 194 2.77 -23.18 -11.03
N LYS A 195 1.75 -22.38 -10.72
CA LYS A 195 0.39 -22.48 -11.26
C LYS A 195 -0.18 -21.08 -11.49
N PRO A 196 -1.01 -20.87 -12.52
CA PRO A 196 -1.72 -19.62 -12.70
C PRO A 196 -2.55 -19.26 -11.45
N VAL A 197 -2.48 -18.00 -11.02
CA VAL A 197 -3.28 -17.48 -9.91
C VAL A 197 -4.52 -16.81 -10.49
N LYS A 198 -5.68 -17.37 -10.18
CA LYS A 198 -6.96 -16.84 -10.61
C LYS A 198 -7.33 -15.58 -9.83
N CYS A 199 -7.59 -14.49 -10.54
CA CYS A 199 -8.08 -13.23 -9.97
C CYS A 199 -9.61 -13.21 -9.86
N GLU A 200 -10.18 -14.27 -9.29
CA GLU A 200 -11.63 -14.44 -9.13
C GLU A 200 -12.08 -14.07 -7.70
N GLY A 201 -13.22 -13.40 -7.57
CA GLY A 201 -13.82 -13.08 -6.28
C GLY A 201 -13.23 -11.84 -5.60
N GLN A 202 -13.15 -11.87 -4.26
CA GLN A 202 -12.73 -10.70 -3.47
C GLN A 202 -11.21 -10.48 -3.55
N VAL A 203 -10.78 -9.22 -3.67
CA VAL A 203 -9.38 -8.83 -3.86
C VAL A 203 -8.44 -9.43 -2.82
N GLU A 204 -8.83 -9.40 -1.55
CA GLU A 204 -8.01 -9.96 -0.46
C GLU A 204 -7.76 -11.48 -0.60
N THR A 205 -8.67 -12.19 -1.27
CA THR A 205 -8.63 -13.65 -1.39
C THR A 205 -7.60 -14.05 -2.42
N TRP A 206 -7.70 -13.51 -3.64
CA TRP A 206 -6.71 -13.83 -4.66
C TRP A 206 -5.34 -13.21 -4.38
N LEU A 207 -5.24 -12.07 -3.67
CA LEU A 207 -3.96 -11.55 -3.17
C LEU A 207 -3.29 -12.51 -2.18
N THR A 208 -4.07 -13.14 -1.31
CA THR A 208 -3.56 -14.17 -0.39
C THR A 208 -3.08 -15.41 -1.16
N ILE A 209 -3.79 -15.80 -2.22
CA ILE A 209 -3.38 -16.91 -3.09
C ILE A 209 -2.12 -16.55 -3.86
N LEU A 210 -2.01 -15.33 -4.39
CA LEU A 210 -0.81 -14.81 -5.06
C LEU A 210 0.38 -14.90 -4.11
N LEU A 211 0.27 -14.36 -2.89
CA LEU A 211 1.34 -14.43 -1.89
C LEU A 211 1.83 -15.86 -1.64
N ARG A 212 0.91 -16.80 -1.43
CA ARG A 212 1.25 -18.21 -1.18
C ARG A 212 1.87 -18.86 -2.41
N THR A 213 1.35 -18.56 -3.60
CA THR A 213 1.79 -19.13 -4.88
C THR A 213 3.16 -18.62 -5.26
N SER A 214 3.44 -17.32 -5.11
CA SER A 214 4.77 -16.74 -5.34
C SER A 214 5.81 -17.37 -4.42
N ARG A 215 5.50 -17.52 -3.12
CA ARG A 215 6.40 -18.19 -2.16
C ARG A 215 6.67 -19.63 -2.55
N LEU A 216 5.63 -20.40 -2.86
CA LEU A 216 5.81 -21.79 -3.26
C LEU A 216 6.58 -21.91 -4.58
N SER A 217 6.36 -21.01 -5.54
CA SER A 217 7.11 -20.96 -6.81
C SER A 217 8.60 -20.71 -6.56
N MET A 218 8.93 -19.77 -5.66
CA MET A 218 10.31 -19.55 -5.22
C MET A 218 10.90 -20.79 -4.55
N HIS A 219 10.18 -21.42 -3.61
CA HIS A 219 10.66 -22.63 -2.93
C HIS A 219 10.92 -23.78 -3.90
N LEU A 220 10.03 -24.02 -4.87
CA LEU A 220 10.22 -25.05 -5.90
C LEU A 220 11.41 -24.72 -6.81
N SER A 221 11.62 -23.44 -7.12
CA SER A 221 12.77 -23.02 -7.93
C SER A 221 14.08 -23.22 -7.17
N ILE A 222 14.12 -22.88 -5.87
CA ILE A 222 15.27 -23.15 -4.99
C ILE A 222 15.53 -24.65 -4.88
N GLN A 223 14.49 -25.47 -4.70
CA GLN A 223 14.64 -26.94 -4.62
C GLN A 223 15.22 -27.53 -5.91
N LYS A 224 14.71 -27.11 -7.08
CA LYS A 224 15.28 -27.55 -8.36
C LYS A 224 16.74 -27.11 -8.49
N ALA A 225 17.03 -25.86 -8.14
CA ALA A 225 18.38 -25.32 -8.18
C ALA A 225 19.34 -26.05 -7.22
N SER A 226 18.88 -26.48 -6.04
CA SER A 226 19.72 -27.24 -5.10
C SER A 226 20.09 -28.62 -5.64
N PHE A 227 19.22 -29.27 -6.41
CA PHE A 227 19.58 -30.53 -7.07
C PHE A 227 20.55 -30.31 -8.22
N LEU A 228 20.34 -29.27 -9.03
CA LEU A 228 21.22 -28.93 -10.14
C LEU A 228 22.63 -28.59 -9.67
N ILE A 229 22.77 -27.75 -8.64
CA ILE A 229 24.08 -27.29 -8.16
C ILE A 229 24.91 -28.40 -7.50
N MET A 230 24.24 -29.45 -7.01
CA MET A 230 24.89 -30.63 -6.43
C MET A 230 25.29 -31.67 -7.48
N ASP A 231 24.84 -31.52 -8.73
CA ASP A 231 25.26 -32.40 -9.83
C ASP A 231 26.71 -32.08 -10.23
N PRO A 232 27.64 -33.04 -10.20
CA PRO A 232 29.02 -32.82 -10.66
C PRO A 232 29.14 -32.36 -12.11
N ALA A 233 28.12 -32.59 -12.94
CA ALA A 233 28.06 -32.13 -14.32
C ALA A 233 27.57 -30.68 -14.47
N CYS A 234 27.21 -30.01 -13.37
CA CYS A 234 26.68 -28.64 -13.39
C CYS A 234 27.76 -27.63 -13.81
N GLU A 235 27.54 -26.94 -14.92
CA GLU A 235 28.35 -25.79 -15.29
C GLU A 235 27.93 -24.56 -14.47
N LEU A 236 28.79 -24.12 -13.54
CA LEU A 236 28.48 -23.03 -12.60
C LEU A 236 28.07 -21.73 -13.29
N ILE A 237 28.75 -21.34 -14.37
CA ILE A 237 28.43 -20.10 -15.09
C ILE A 237 27.09 -20.20 -15.80
N GLU A 238 26.77 -21.34 -16.41
CA GLU A 238 25.46 -21.55 -17.03
C GLU A 238 24.36 -21.49 -15.96
N PHE A 239 24.57 -22.17 -14.83
CA PHE A 239 23.65 -22.13 -13.69
C PHE A 239 23.41 -20.70 -13.19
N PHE A 240 24.48 -19.94 -12.90
CA PHE A 240 24.33 -18.56 -12.43
C PHE A 240 23.78 -17.64 -13.51
N THR A 241 23.93 -17.94 -14.80
CA THR A 241 23.33 -17.11 -15.85
C THR A 241 21.84 -17.39 -16.01
N ALA A 242 21.41 -18.66 -15.87
CA ALA A 242 20.02 -19.08 -16.10
C ALA A 242 19.09 -18.83 -14.90
N GLN A 243 19.60 -18.86 -13.67
CA GLN A 243 18.77 -18.73 -12.47
C GLN A 243 18.46 -17.28 -12.09
N LEU A 244 17.54 -17.07 -11.15
CA LEU A 244 17.35 -15.77 -10.49
C LEU A 244 18.57 -15.42 -9.62
N ALA A 245 18.79 -14.14 -9.34
CA ALA A 245 19.90 -13.65 -8.52
C ALA A 245 19.88 -14.28 -7.13
N GLN A 246 18.73 -14.23 -6.45
CA GLN A 246 18.55 -14.85 -5.13
C GLN A 246 18.83 -16.36 -5.14
N ILE A 247 18.43 -17.07 -6.20
CA ILE A 247 18.66 -18.51 -6.33
C ILE A 247 20.16 -18.79 -6.56
N GLY A 248 20.83 -17.97 -7.36
CA GLY A 248 22.28 -18.04 -7.55
C GLY A 248 23.03 -17.85 -6.23
N ILE A 249 22.65 -16.87 -5.43
CA ILE A 249 23.25 -16.64 -4.10
C ILE A 249 23.08 -17.86 -3.21
N ILE A 250 21.88 -18.43 -3.15
CA ILE A 250 21.61 -19.63 -2.35
C ILE A 250 22.43 -20.82 -2.87
N GLY A 251 22.53 -20.99 -4.19
CA GLY A 251 23.36 -22.04 -4.80
C GLY A 251 24.84 -21.92 -4.40
N LEU A 252 25.38 -20.71 -4.43
CA LEU A 252 26.75 -20.42 -3.97
C LEU A 252 26.93 -20.74 -2.48
N GLN A 253 25.95 -20.38 -1.64
CA GLN A 253 25.96 -20.70 -0.22
C GLN A 253 25.87 -22.21 0.06
N ILE A 254 25.14 -22.96 -0.76
CA ILE A 254 25.07 -24.42 -0.67
C ILE A 254 26.45 -25.03 -0.96
N ILE A 255 27.10 -24.63 -2.06
CA ILE A 255 28.45 -25.09 -2.43
C ILE A 255 29.41 -24.82 -1.26
N TRP A 256 29.50 -23.56 -0.83
CA TRP A 256 30.43 -23.19 0.23
C TRP A 256 30.17 -23.98 1.53
N THR A 257 28.91 -24.10 1.96
CA THR A 257 28.57 -24.80 3.20
C THR A 257 28.91 -26.28 3.11
N MET A 258 28.61 -26.93 1.99
CA MET A 258 28.86 -28.35 1.77
C MET A 258 30.37 -28.64 1.78
N ASP A 259 31.13 -27.94 0.95
CA ASP A 259 32.56 -28.15 0.77
C ASP A 259 33.34 -27.80 2.04
N ALA A 260 32.97 -26.70 2.72
CA ALA A 260 33.58 -26.34 3.99
C ALA A 260 33.31 -27.40 5.08
N THR A 261 32.08 -27.93 5.13
CA THR A 261 31.72 -28.98 6.09
C THR A 261 32.47 -30.29 5.81
N GLU A 262 32.65 -30.64 4.53
CA GLU A 262 33.43 -31.82 4.14
C GLU A 262 34.92 -31.64 4.49
N ALA A 263 35.51 -30.49 4.16
CA ALA A 263 36.88 -30.16 4.49
C ALA A 263 37.15 -30.26 6.01
N LEU A 264 36.22 -29.76 6.84
CA LEU A 264 36.31 -29.85 8.30
C LEU A 264 36.25 -31.30 8.81
N LYS A 265 35.47 -32.17 8.18
CA LYS A 265 35.42 -33.60 8.53
C LYS A 265 36.70 -34.31 8.13
N GLU A 266 37.24 -33.99 6.95
CA GLU A 266 38.46 -34.61 6.41
C GLU A 266 39.75 -34.06 7.02
N ALA A 267 39.74 -32.88 7.62
CA ALA A 267 40.93 -32.20 8.14
C ALA A 267 41.77 -33.04 9.12
N LYS A 268 41.14 -34.00 9.83
CA LYS A 268 41.86 -34.93 10.72
C LYS A 268 42.62 -36.02 9.97
N ALA A 269 42.11 -36.45 8.81
CA ALA A 269 42.67 -37.54 8.01
C ALA A 269 43.58 -37.03 6.88
N GLU A 270 43.25 -35.89 6.29
CA GLU A 270 43.99 -35.25 5.19
C GLU A 270 44.38 -33.82 5.58
N PRO A 271 45.63 -33.58 5.99
CA PRO A 271 46.08 -32.25 6.44
C PRO A 271 45.94 -31.15 5.38
N LYS A 272 45.85 -31.50 4.09
CA LYS A 272 45.68 -30.53 2.99
C LYS A 272 44.22 -30.29 2.61
N ALA A 273 43.24 -30.94 3.26
CA ALA A 273 41.82 -30.81 2.91
C ALA A 273 41.34 -29.35 2.95
N MET A 274 41.71 -28.61 4.00
CA MET A 274 41.37 -27.18 4.14
C MET A 274 42.01 -26.34 3.03
N VAL A 275 43.32 -26.51 2.77
CA VAL A 275 44.04 -25.76 1.73
C VAL A 275 43.49 -26.05 0.33
N LYS A 276 43.14 -27.30 0.04
CA LYS A 276 42.55 -27.71 -1.24
C LYS A 276 41.18 -27.07 -1.44
N THR A 277 40.35 -27.06 -0.40
CA THR A 277 39.01 -26.48 -0.44
C THR A 277 39.06 -24.96 -0.58
N ASN A 278 39.97 -24.30 0.13
CA ASN A 278 40.15 -22.87 -0.03
C ASN A 278 40.63 -22.49 -1.45
N LYS A 279 41.52 -23.30 -2.04
CA LYS A 279 41.89 -23.13 -3.44
C LYS A 279 40.69 -23.30 -4.38
N HIS A 280 39.82 -24.27 -4.13
CA HIS A 280 38.59 -24.44 -4.90
C HIS A 280 37.70 -23.18 -4.82
N PHE A 281 37.54 -22.61 -3.63
CA PHE A 281 36.80 -21.35 -3.44
C PHE A 281 37.42 -20.17 -4.19
N LEU A 282 38.75 -20.08 -4.22
CA LEU A 282 39.46 -19.09 -5.03
C LEU A 282 39.23 -19.31 -6.54
N ASP A 283 39.20 -20.57 -7.00
CA ASP A 283 38.92 -20.89 -8.40
C ASP A 283 37.48 -20.49 -8.79
N VAL A 284 36.48 -20.76 -7.93
CA VAL A 284 35.10 -20.30 -8.12
C VAL A 284 35.01 -18.77 -8.15
N LEU A 285 35.70 -18.08 -7.25
CA LEU A 285 35.76 -16.62 -7.25
C LEU A 285 36.35 -16.06 -8.56
N ASN A 286 37.48 -16.61 -9.01
CA ASN A 286 38.12 -16.19 -10.27
C ASN A 286 37.24 -16.45 -11.49
N LEU A 287 36.47 -17.54 -11.47
CA LEU A 287 35.48 -17.85 -12.50
C LEU A 287 34.40 -16.75 -12.57
N LEU A 288 33.84 -16.35 -11.43
CA LEU A 288 32.86 -15.26 -11.35
C LEU A 288 33.45 -13.90 -11.78
N ILE A 289 34.68 -13.59 -11.37
CA ILE A 289 35.38 -12.35 -11.78
C ILE A 289 35.55 -12.33 -13.30
N THR A 290 35.94 -13.46 -13.90
CA THR A 290 36.11 -13.57 -15.35
C THR A 290 34.83 -13.24 -16.11
N GLU A 291 33.66 -13.65 -15.63
CA GLU A 291 32.38 -13.30 -16.25
C GLU A 291 32.10 -11.79 -16.26
N THR A 292 32.53 -11.04 -15.24
CA THR A 292 32.32 -9.58 -15.19
C THR A 292 33.13 -8.81 -16.23
N THR A 293 34.15 -9.43 -16.82
CA THR A 293 34.93 -8.85 -17.94
C THR A 293 34.19 -8.89 -19.28
N LYS A 294 33.11 -9.68 -19.37
CA LYS A 294 32.30 -9.82 -20.59
C LYS A 294 31.26 -8.71 -20.72
N ASN A 295 30.64 -8.64 -21.90
CA ASN A 295 29.49 -7.76 -22.15
C ASN A 295 28.23 -8.34 -21.50
N LEU A 296 27.88 -7.82 -20.33
CA LEU A 296 26.72 -8.21 -19.55
C LEU A 296 25.64 -7.11 -19.56
N SER A 297 24.37 -7.51 -19.46
CA SER A 297 23.30 -6.57 -19.13
C SER A 297 23.50 -5.96 -17.73
N SER A 298 22.85 -4.83 -17.45
CA SER A 298 22.93 -4.18 -16.13
C SER A 298 22.55 -5.15 -15.00
N LEU A 299 21.47 -5.92 -15.18
CA LEU A 299 21.00 -6.90 -14.19
C LEU A 299 22.01 -8.03 -13.97
N GLN A 300 22.53 -8.61 -15.06
CA GLN A 300 23.52 -9.68 -14.96
C GLN A 300 24.81 -9.20 -14.28
N ARG A 301 25.25 -7.97 -14.59
CA ARG A 301 26.42 -7.38 -13.96
C ARG A 301 26.24 -7.25 -12.44
N THR A 302 25.14 -6.63 -12.00
CA THR A 302 24.82 -6.52 -10.57
C THR A 302 24.73 -7.90 -9.90
N LYS A 303 24.17 -8.90 -10.59
CA LYS A 303 24.11 -10.27 -10.10
C LYS A 303 25.50 -10.87 -9.86
N PHE A 304 26.40 -10.82 -10.85
CA PHE A 304 27.76 -11.36 -10.70
C PHE A 304 28.58 -10.59 -9.66
N GLU A 305 28.47 -9.27 -9.60
CA GLU A 305 29.10 -8.45 -8.55
C GLU A 305 28.63 -8.85 -7.15
N THR A 306 27.34 -9.15 -7.00
CA THR A 306 26.76 -9.63 -5.73
C THR A 306 27.29 -11.02 -5.36
N LEU A 307 27.36 -11.94 -6.32
CA LEU A 307 27.93 -13.28 -6.10
C LEU A 307 29.41 -13.20 -5.70
N ILE A 308 30.20 -12.35 -6.36
CA ILE A 308 31.61 -12.11 -6.03
C ILE A 308 31.73 -11.58 -4.59
N THR A 309 30.92 -10.59 -4.22
CA THR A 309 30.96 -10.00 -2.87
C THR A 309 30.71 -11.05 -1.79
N ILE A 310 29.73 -11.94 -2.00
CA ILE A 310 29.43 -13.03 -1.07
C ILE A 310 30.56 -14.05 -1.04
N MET A 311 31.10 -14.42 -2.20
CA MET A 311 32.17 -15.42 -2.29
C MET A 311 33.47 -14.94 -1.63
N VAL A 312 33.82 -13.66 -1.77
CA VAL A 312 34.97 -13.06 -1.09
C VAL A 312 34.79 -13.18 0.42
N HIS A 313 33.65 -12.75 0.95
CA HIS A 313 33.38 -12.84 2.38
C HIS A 313 33.42 -14.27 2.91
N GLN A 314 32.82 -15.21 2.17
CA GLN A 314 32.81 -16.63 2.52
C GLN A 314 34.20 -17.26 2.51
N ARG A 315 35.04 -16.88 1.55
CA ARG A 315 36.43 -17.34 1.51
C ARG A 315 37.22 -16.75 2.68
N ASP A 316 37.10 -15.45 2.93
CA ASP A 316 37.81 -14.79 4.03
C ASP A 316 37.46 -15.44 5.39
N ILE A 317 36.18 -15.80 5.62
CA ILE A 317 35.76 -16.58 6.81
C ILE A 317 36.39 -17.97 6.86
N PHE A 318 36.56 -18.64 5.71
CA PHE A 318 37.13 -19.98 5.66
C PHE A 318 38.66 -19.99 5.79
N ASP A 319 39.30 -18.88 5.40
CA ASP A 319 40.73 -18.62 5.55
C ASP A 319 41.13 -18.33 6.99
N ASP A 320 40.29 -17.60 7.74
CA ASP A 320 40.46 -17.25 9.16
C ASP A 320 40.35 -18.46 10.12
#